data_AF-A0A4U2B6L1-F1
#
_entry.id   AF-A0A4U2B6L1-F1
#
_cell.length_a   1.000
_cell.length_b   1.000
_cell.length_c   1.000
_cell.angle_alpha   90.00
_cell.angle_beta   90.00
_cell.angle_gamma   90.00
#
_symmetry.space_group_name_H-M   'P 1'
#
loop_
_entity.id
_entity.type
_entity.pdbx_description
1 polymer ?
#
loop_
_entity_poly.entity_id
_entity_poly.type
_entity_poly.pdbx_seq_one_letter_code
_entity_poly.pdbx_strand_id
1 'polypeptide(L)'
;MLKKDQVVEILEKHGFELGNTSNFGDQYYLAFDNGWKVSAYCSFDGNPFAGAVNKEVYEDVTLCLADMIGTNFECTSTDSLENNMVKILKRLNENSDDDEVLKCPKCKTRYVQIKTPTRGQKWKPFLSCSGMIIKGRGANKGALCDGTSKKIPALVKL
;
A
#
# COMPACT_ATOMS: atom_id res chain seq x y z
N MET A 1 -3.04 -20.64 0.55
CA MET A 1 -3.88 -20.09 1.64
C MET A 1 -2.94 -19.46 2.65
N LEU A 2 -3.16 -18.19 3.00
CA LEU A 2 -2.32 -17.48 3.97
C LEU A 2 -2.88 -17.73 5.37
N LYS A 3 -2.34 -18.72 6.09
CA LYS A 3 -2.72 -18.91 7.50
C LYS A 3 -2.18 -17.75 8.33
N LYS A 4 -3.02 -17.20 9.21
CA LYS A 4 -2.66 -16.05 10.03
C LYS A 4 -1.36 -16.25 10.79
N ASP A 5 -1.22 -17.35 11.54
CA ASP A 5 -0.04 -17.61 12.38
C ASP A 5 1.26 -17.62 11.58
N GLN A 6 1.26 -18.21 10.38
CA GLN A 6 2.44 -18.27 9.51
C GLN A 6 2.81 -16.88 8.98
N VAL A 7 1.83 -16.07 8.61
CA VAL A 7 2.06 -14.69 8.16
C VAL A 7 2.59 -13.84 9.30
N VAL A 8 2.02 -13.97 10.50
CA VAL A 8 2.48 -13.26 11.70
C VAL A 8 3.94 -13.62 12.01
N GLU A 9 4.29 -14.91 12.01
CA GLU A 9 5.66 -15.36 12.23
C GLU A 9 6.65 -14.72 11.23
N ILE A 10 6.29 -14.67 9.95
CA ILE A 10 7.12 -14.01 8.92
C ILE A 10 7.24 -12.51 9.20
N LEU A 11 6.15 -11.83 9.51
CA LEU A 11 6.15 -10.39 9.76
C LEU A 11 7.01 -10.05 10.99
N GLU A 12 6.81 -10.74 12.11
CA GLU A 12 7.56 -10.53 13.35
C GLU A 12 9.06 -10.82 13.17
N LYS A 13 9.42 -11.87 12.43
CA LYS A 13 10.82 -12.18 12.06
C LYS A 13 11.51 -11.02 11.34
N HIS A 14 10.75 -10.19 10.63
CA HIS A 14 11.24 -9.01 9.93
C HIS A 14 11.03 -7.69 10.70
N GLY A 15 10.63 -7.77 11.98
CA GLY A 15 10.51 -6.62 12.87
C GLY A 15 9.20 -5.83 12.71
N PHE A 16 8.19 -6.40 12.05
CA PHE A 16 6.87 -5.78 12.01
C PHE A 16 6.15 -5.96 13.35
N GLU A 17 5.45 -4.91 13.77
CA GLU A 17 4.63 -4.89 14.97
C GLU A 17 3.16 -4.67 14.61
N LEU A 18 2.25 -5.36 15.29
CA LEU A 18 0.81 -5.14 15.11
C LEU A 18 0.45 -3.74 15.60
N GLY A 19 -0.07 -2.91 14.71
CA GLY A 19 -0.53 -1.56 15.04
C GLY A 19 -2.03 -1.48 15.27
N ASN A 20 -2.83 -2.07 14.38
CA ASN A 20 -4.29 -2.00 14.46
C ASN A 20 -4.94 -3.28 13.92
N THR A 21 -6.10 -3.61 14.47
CA THR A 21 -6.97 -4.69 14.00
C THR A 21 -8.36 -4.15 13.73
N SER A 22 -8.94 -4.53 12.60
CA SER A 22 -10.32 -4.19 12.23
C SER A 22 -11.09 -5.44 11.83
N ASN A 23 -12.38 -5.31 11.48
CA ASN A 23 -13.12 -6.43 10.88
C ASN A 23 -12.68 -6.74 9.43
N PHE A 24 -11.89 -5.86 8.80
CA PHE A 24 -11.41 -6.05 7.43
C PHE A 24 -10.03 -6.73 7.36
N GLY A 25 -9.26 -6.68 8.45
CA GLY A 25 -7.88 -7.14 8.45
C GLY A 25 -7.06 -6.59 9.61
N ASP A 26 -5.82 -7.09 9.66
CA ASP A 26 -4.78 -6.67 10.59
C ASP A 26 -3.77 -5.77 9.89
N GLN A 27 -3.29 -4.76 10.60
CA GLN A 27 -2.33 -3.77 10.10
C GLN A 27 -1.07 -3.81 10.95
N TYR A 28 0.03 -4.18 10.32
CA TYR A 28 1.36 -4.20 10.94
C TYR A 28 2.23 -3.06 10.40
N TYR A 29 3.21 -2.64 11.18
CA TYR A 29 4.15 -1.59 10.83
C TYR A 29 5.59 -1.97 11.13
N LEU A 30 6.52 -1.54 10.27
CA LEU A 30 7.95 -1.60 10.48
C LEU A 30 8.53 -0.20 10.26
N ALA A 31 9.32 0.31 11.21
CA ALA A 31 9.99 1.59 11.05
C ALA A 31 11.35 1.42 10.34
N PHE A 32 11.66 2.35 9.44
CA PHE A 32 13.00 2.53 8.88
C PHE A 32 13.76 3.63 9.64
N ASP A 33 15.09 3.57 9.61
CA ASP A 33 15.96 4.53 10.30
C ASP A 33 15.84 5.96 9.75
N ASN A 34 15.41 6.11 8.50
CA ASN A 34 15.18 7.39 7.83
C ASN A 34 13.84 8.06 8.23
N GLY A 35 13.14 7.52 9.24
CA GLY A 35 11.89 8.06 9.77
C GLY A 35 10.64 7.63 9.00
N TRP A 36 10.79 6.88 7.90
CA TRP A 36 9.67 6.28 7.18
C TRP A 36 9.17 5.01 7.87
N LYS A 37 7.96 4.58 7.50
CA LYS A 37 7.35 3.34 7.98
C LYS A 37 6.83 2.53 6.80
N VAL A 38 7.01 1.22 6.86
CA VAL A 38 6.34 0.25 6.01
C VAL A 38 5.07 -0.21 6.72
N SER A 39 4.00 -0.34 5.95
CA SER A 39 2.71 -0.86 6.34
C SER A 39 2.52 -2.21 5.65
N ALA A 40 2.23 -3.24 6.43
CA ALA A 40 1.78 -4.55 5.95
C ALA A 40 0.31 -4.74 6.36
N TYR A 41 -0.60 -4.62 5.40
CA TYR A 41 -2.02 -4.84 5.62
C TYR A 41 -2.39 -6.27 5.23
N CYS A 42 -2.95 -7.03 6.16
CA CYS A 42 -3.37 -8.41 5.97
C CYS A 42 -4.90 -8.46 5.96
N SER A 43 -5.51 -8.63 4.78
CA SER A 43 -6.96 -8.67 4.62
C SER A 43 -7.50 -10.01 5.11
N PHE A 44 -8.57 -10.02 5.93
CA PHE A 44 -9.21 -11.28 6.32
C PHE A 44 -9.98 -11.89 5.16
N ASP A 45 -9.95 -13.22 5.05
CA ASP A 45 -10.75 -13.95 4.06
C ASP A 45 -12.26 -13.82 4.35
N GLY A 46 -13.05 -13.50 3.33
CA GLY A 46 -14.52 -13.42 3.41
C GLY A 46 -15.12 -12.03 3.17
N ASN A 47 -16.37 -11.83 3.60
CA ASN A 47 -17.11 -10.58 3.39
C ASN A 47 -17.26 -9.78 4.70
N PRO A 48 -16.44 -8.73 4.91
CA PRO A 48 -16.49 -7.92 6.13
C PRO A 48 -17.79 -7.12 6.27
N PHE A 49 -18.45 -6.74 5.17
CA PHE A 49 -19.72 -6.02 5.21
C PHE A 49 -20.90 -6.88 5.66
N ALA A 50 -20.81 -8.20 5.46
CA ALA A 50 -21.79 -9.16 5.94
C ALA A 50 -21.42 -9.75 7.32
N GLY A 51 -20.30 -9.33 7.93
CA GLY A 51 -19.78 -9.92 9.16
C GLY A 51 -19.30 -11.37 9.01
N ALA A 52 -19.18 -11.87 7.78
CA ALA A 52 -18.81 -13.24 7.45
C ALA A 52 -17.33 -13.29 7.04
N VAL A 53 -16.45 -13.09 8.01
CA VAL A 53 -14.98 -13.10 7.84
C VAL A 53 -14.33 -14.19 8.67
N ASN A 54 -13.38 -14.89 8.06
CA ASN A 54 -12.52 -15.86 8.72
C ASN A 54 -11.26 -15.15 9.22
N LYS A 55 -11.14 -14.98 10.54
CA LYS A 55 -10.00 -14.28 11.16
C LYS A 55 -8.74 -15.12 11.31
N GLU A 56 -8.81 -16.41 10.97
CA GLU A 56 -7.68 -17.36 11.00
C GLU A 56 -6.90 -17.37 9.67
N VAL A 57 -7.46 -16.73 8.63
CA VAL A 57 -6.93 -16.78 7.26
C VAL A 57 -6.94 -15.39 6.66
N TYR A 58 -5.84 -15.04 6.01
CA TYR A 58 -5.77 -13.84 5.19
C TYR A 58 -6.06 -14.15 3.72
N GLU A 59 -6.74 -13.24 3.03
CA GLU A 59 -6.94 -13.29 1.57
C GLU A 59 -5.66 -12.85 0.85
N ASP A 60 -5.07 -11.74 1.30
CA ASP A 60 -3.83 -11.18 0.80
C ASP A 60 -3.03 -10.45 1.89
N VAL A 61 -1.74 -10.24 1.61
CA VAL A 61 -0.87 -9.33 2.37
C VAL A 61 -0.34 -8.27 1.44
N THR A 62 -0.69 -7.01 1.70
CA THR A 62 -0.24 -5.86 0.95
C THR A 62 0.83 -5.08 1.73
N LEU A 63 2.04 -4.96 1.16
CA LEU A 63 3.14 -4.17 1.72
C LEU A 63 3.35 -2.88 0.92
N CYS A 64 3.47 -1.75 1.62
CA CYS A 64 3.75 -0.44 1.04
C CYS A 64 4.36 0.52 2.08
N LEU A 65 4.82 1.70 1.67
CA LEU A 65 5.08 2.76 2.64
C LEU A 65 3.75 3.20 3.27
N ALA A 66 3.78 3.62 4.54
CA ALA A 66 2.61 4.09 5.28
C ALA A 66 1.83 5.15 4.48
N ASP A 67 0.52 5.21 4.71
CA ASP A 67 -0.44 5.99 3.91
C ASP A 67 -0.52 5.56 2.43
N MET A 68 -0.19 4.31 2.12
CA MET A 68 -0.25 3.74 0.76
C MET A 68 0.60 4.54 -0.24
N ILE A 69 1.74 5.07 0.24
CA ILE A 69 2.63 5.90 -0.57
C ILE A 69 3.45 5.01 -1.51
N GLY A 70 3.47 5.39 -2.79
CA GLY A 70 4.26 4.72 -3.81
C GLY A 70 3.73 3.33 -4.17
N THR A 71 4.64 2.38 -4.39
CA THR A 71 4.32 1.04 -4.88
C THR A 71 3.69 0.17 -3.81
N ASN A 72 2.61 -0.51 -4.15
CA ASN A 72 2.05 -1.60 -3.36
C ASN A 72 2.57 -2.95 -3.87
N PHE A 73 2.98 -3.83 -2.96
CA PHE A 73 3.34 -5.22 -3.22
C PHE A 73 2.28 -6.12 -2.61
N GLU A 74 1.61 -6.93 -3.43
CA GLU A 74 0.51 -7.81 -3.01
C GLU A 74 0.98 -9.27 -3.09
N CYS A 75 1.00 -9.94 -1.93
CA CYS A 75 1.36 -11.34 -1.79
C CYS A 75 0.09 -12.17 -1.52
N THR A 76 -0.15 -13.20 -2.32
CA THR A 76 -1.34 -14.07 -2.22
C THR A 76 -1.05 -15.46 -1.63
N SER A 77 0.22 -15.72 -1.25
CA SER A 77 0.65 -16.96 -0.62
C SER A 77 1.79 -16.71 0.38
N THR A 78 1.90 -17.59 1.37
CA THR A 78 2.95 -17.55 2.39
C THR A 78 4.34 -17.64 1.75
N ASP A 79 4.52 -18.54 0.79
CA ASP A 79 5.78 -18.69 0.05
C ASP A 79 6.15 -17.42 -0.70
N SER A 80 5.19 -16.75 -1.33
CA SER A 80 5.46 -15.49 -2.03
C SER A 80 5.85 -14.38 -1.05
N LEU A 81 5.19 -14.30 0.10
CA LEU A 81 5.55 -13.35 1.16
C LEU A 81 6.98 -13.61 1.66
N GLU A 82 7.29 -14.84 2.07
CA GLU A 82 8.60 -15.20 2.64
C GLU A 82 9.73 -14.99 1.63
N ASN A 83 9.56 -15.45 0.38
CA ASN A 83 10.60 -15.38 -0.64
C ASN A 83 10.88 -13.95 -1.15
N ASN A 84 9.92 -13.03 -0.99
CA ASN A 84 10.04 -11.67 -1.50
C ASN A 84 10.23 -10.60 -0.42
N MET A 85 9.97 -10.89 0.86
CA MET A 85 10.00 -9.90 1.95
C MET A 85 11.25 -9.02 1.93
N VAL A 86 12.44 -9.62 1.91
CA VAL A 86 13.72 -8.88 1.90
C VAL A 86 13.83 -7.96 0.68
N LYS A 87 13.40 -8.42 -0.49
CA LYS A 87 13.44 -7.62 -1.74
C LYS A 87 12.45 -6.47 -1.69
N ILE A 88 11.25 -6.70 -1.16
CA ILE A 88 10.21 -5.68 -0.98
C ILE A 88 10.71 -4.60 -0.03
N LEU A 89 11.18 -4.97 1.16
CA LEU A 89 11.69 -4.04 2.17
C LEU A 89 12.85 -3.22 1.62
N LYS A 90 13.80 -3.86 0.94
CA LYS A 90 14.91 -3.14 0.27
C LYS A 90 14.39 -2.11 -0.72
N ARG A 91 13.42 -2.47 -1.56
CA ARG A 91 12.85 -1.57 -2.57
C ARG A 91 12.08 -0.40 -1.97
N LEU A 92 11.32 -0.66 -0.92
CA LEU A 92 10.61 0.39 -0.18
C LEU A 92 11.59 1.34 0.50
N ASN A 93 12.67 0.81 1.09
CA ASN A 93 13.73 1.61 1.70
C ASN A 93 14.44 2.49 0.66
N GLU A 94 14.86 1.91 -0.47
CA GLU A 94 15.46 2.65 -1.60
C GLU A 94 14.57 3.81 -2.08
N ASN A 95 13.25 3.58 -2.19
CA ASN A 95 12.31 4.62 -2.59
C ASN A 95 12.13 5.70 -1.52
N SER A 96 12.32 5.38 -0.24
CA SER A 96 12.18 6.34 0.86
C SER A 96 13.47 7.13 1.13
N ASP A 97 14.63 6.57 0.82
CA ASP A 97 15.93 7.25 0.92
C ASP A 97 16.05 8.39 -0.10
N ASP A 98 15.47 8.21 -1.30
CA ASP A 98 15.26 9.27 -2.30
C ASP A 98 13.76 9.42 -2.62
N ASP A 99 13.08 10.22 -1.81
CA ASP A 99 11.62 10.39 -1.87
C ASP A 99 11.12 11.16 -3.10
N GLU A 100 12.00 11.71 -3.96
CA GLU A 100 11.62 12.42 -5.18
C GLU A 100 10.90 11.50 -6.18
N VAL A 101 11.19 10.21 -6.14
CA VAL A 101 10.49 9.20 -6.95
C VAL A 101 9.04 9.02 -6.50
N LEU A 102 8.76 9.27 -5.21
CA LEU A 102 7.44 9.18 -4.58
C LEU A 102 6.62 10.46 -4.75
N LYS A 103 7.25 11.59 -5.12
CA LYS A 103 6.55 12.86 -5.33
C LYS A 103 5.83 12.92 -6.67
N CYS A 104 4.66 13.55 -6.65
CA CYS A 104 3.86 13.80 -7.83
C CYS A 104 4.63 14.68 -8.83
N PRO A 105 4.78 14.27 -10.10
CA PRO A 105 5.59 15.01 -11.08
C PRO A 105 5.01 16.39 -11.44
N LYS A 106 3.69 16.59 -11.26
CA LYS A 106 3.04 17.87 -11.58
C LYS A 106 3.23 18.91 -10.47
N CYS A 107 2.94 18.56 -9.21
CA CYS A 107 3.00 19.52 -8.10
C CYS A 107 4.32 19.48 -7.31
N LYS A 108 5.15 18.44 -7.49
CA LYS A 108 6.45 18.23 -6.85
C LYS A 108 6.48 18.28 -5.32
N THR A 109 5.31 18.34 -4.68
CA THR A 109 5.18 18.57 -3.23
C THR A 109 4.53 17.37 -2.55
N ARG A 110 3.46 16.81 -3.14
CA ARG A 110 2.70 15.71 -2.55
C ARG A 110 3.21 14.36 -3.03
N TYR A 111 3.12 13.37 -2.16
CA TYR A 111 3.33 11.98 -2.54
C TYR A 111 2.21 11.45 -3.44
N VAL A 112 2.55 10.42 -4.20
CA VAL A 112 1.58 9.65 -4.97
C VAL A 112 1.16 8.39 -4.22
N GLN A 113 -0.10 8.03 -4.37
CA GLN A 113 -0.70 6.84 -3.79
C GLN A 113 -1.32 5.99 -4.89
N ILE A 114 -1.40 4.68 -4.64
CA ILE A 114 -2.11 3.78 -5.55
C ILE A 114 -3.58 4.16 -5.64
N LYS A 115 -4.10 4.14 -6.87
CA LYS A 115 -5.53 4.07 -7.16
C LYS A 115 -5.78 2.73 -7.82
N THR A 116 -6.66 1.93 -7.23
CA THR A 116 -7.11 0.65 -7.77
C THR A 116 -8.50 0.79 -8.41
N PRO A 117 -8.75 0.11 -9.54
CA PRO A 117 -10.07 0.08 -10.15
C PRO A 117 -11.06 -0.62 -9.22
N THR A 118 -12.28 -0.10 -9.13
CA THR A 118 -13.37 -0.88 -8.54
C THR A 118 -13.72 -2.05 -9.44
N ARG A 119 -14.30 -3.11 -8.86
CA ARG A 119 -14.71 -4.31 -9.60
C ARG A 119 -15.52 -3.93 -10.85
N GLY A 120 -15.10 -4.41 -12.02
CA GLY A 120 -15.73 -4.16 -13.31
C GLY A 120 -15.18 -2.97 -14.12
N GLN A 121 -14.25 -2.16 -13.57
CA GLN A 121 -13.61 -1.08 -14.31
C GLN A 121 -12.46 -1.59 -15.20
N LYS A 122 -12.28 -0.95 -16.37
CA LYS A 122 -11.35 -1.41 -17.43
C LYS A 122 -9.90 -0.90 -17.29
N TRP A 123 -9.61 -0.03 -16.33
CA TRP A 123 -8.31 0.63 -16.21
C TRP A 123 -7.39 -0.12 -15.21
N LYS A 124 -6.07 -0.02 -15.40
CA LYS A 124 -5.06 -0.69 -14.55
C LYS A 124 -4.63 0.21 -13.39
N PRO A 125 -4.32 -0.34 -12.20
CA PRO A 125 -3.81 0.44 -11.07
C PRO A 125 -2.74 1.45 -11.48
N PHE A 126 -2.84 2.68 -10.97
CA PHE A 126 -1.89 3.76 -11.25
C PHE A 126 -1.62 4.58 -10.00
N LEU A 127 -0.51 5.33 -10.00
CA LEU A 127 -0.17 6.26 -8.93
C LEU A 127 -0.75 7.62 -9.22
N SER A 128 -1.58 8.15 -8.32
CA SER A 128 -2.12 9.51 -8.40
C SER A 128 -1.61 10.34 -7.22
N CYS A 129 -1.49 11.65 -7.44
CA CYS A 129 -1.35 12.61 -6.34
C CYS A 129 -2.43 12.34 -5.27
N SER A 130 -2.08 12.44 -3.99
CA SER A 130 -2.93 12.15 -2.82
C SER A 130 -4.16 13.07 -2.62
N GLY A 131 -4.67 13.68 -3.68
CA GLY A 131 -5.93 14.43 -3.69
C GLY A 131 -6.00 15.50 -4.77
N MET A 132 -7.21 15.78 -5.25
CA MET A 132 -7.47 16.87 -6.19
C MET A 132 -7.29 18.21 -5.48
N ILE A 133 -6.32 19.01 -5.91
CA ILE A 133 -6.18 20.38 -5.43
C ILE A 133 -7.12 21.25 -6.25
N ILE A 134 -8.03 21.96 -5.59
CA ILE A 134 -8.85 22.96 -6.26
C ILE A 134 -8.25 24.34 -5.96
N LYS A 135 -7.95 25.12 -6.99
CA LYS A 135 -7.53 26.52 -6.85
C LYS A 135 -8.58 27.43 -7.48
N GLY A 136 -8.76 28.61 -6.88
CA GLY A 136 -9.75 29.60 -7.30
C GLY A 136 -11.13 29.45 -6.64
N ARG A 137 -12.01 30.42 -6.90
CA ARG A 137 -13.41 30.46 -6.44
C ARG A 137 -14.31 30.88 -7.62
N GLY A 138 -15.60 30.53 -7.56
CA GLY A 138 -16.58 30.88 -8.61
C GLY A 138 -16.24 30.25 -9.97
N ALA A 139 -16.42 30.99 -11.06
CA ALA A 139 -16.11 30.54 -12.41
C ALA A 139 -14.63 30.19 -12.67
N ASN A 140 -13.72 30.61 -11.78
CA ASN A 140 -12.27 30.36 -11.89
C ASN A 140 -11.81 29.15 -11.05
N LYS A 141 -12.74 28.30 -10.61
CA LYS A 141 -12.45 27.07 -9.86
C LYS A 141 -11.88 26.02 -10.82
N GLY A 142 -10.61 25.63 -10.63
CA GLY A 142 -9.94 24.62 -11.46
C GLY A 142 -9.14 23.62 -10.64
N ALA A 143 -8.88 22.44 -11.21
CA ALA A 143 -7.99 21.43 -10.64
C ALA A 143 -6.53 21.84 -10.87
N LEU A 144 -5.77 22.05 -9.80
CA LEU A 144 -4.34 22.42 -9.82
C LEU A 144 -3.43 21.19 -9.99
N CYS A 145 -3.87 20.03 -9.53
CA CYS A 145 -3.08 18.80 -9.63
C CYS A 145 -3.98 17.58 -9.75
N ASP A 146 -3.98 17.02 -10.95
CA ASP A 146 -4.55 15.74 -11.38
C ASP A 146 -3.43 14.69 -11.61
N GLY A 147 -2.20 15.00 -11.19
CA GLY A 147 -1.00 14.34 -11.68
C GLY A 147 -0.93 12.86 -11.32
N THR A 148 -0.62 12.05 -12.33
CA THR A 148 -0.26 10.64 -12.18
C THR A 148 1.25 10.46 -12.30
N SER A 149 1.81 9.46 -11.63
CA SER A 149 3.22 9.08 -11.75
C SER A 149 3.35 7.69 -12.38
N LYS A 150 4.38 7.53 -13.22
CA LYS A 150 4.80 6.25 -13.80
C LYS A 150 6.26 5.93 -13.47
N LYS A 151 6.89 6.69 -12.56
CA LYS A 151 8.32 6.52 -12.20
C LYS A 151 8.58 5.16 -11.56
N ILE A 152 7.61 4.66 -10.79
CA ILE A 152 7.59 3.34 -10.17
C ILE A 152 6.25 2.65 -10.46
N PRO A 153 6.17 1.31 -10.44
CA PRO A 153 4.90 0.61 -10.60
C PRO A 153 3.93 0.97 -9.47
N ALA A 154 2.64 1.03 -9.78
CA ALA A 154 1.61 1.26 -8.77
C ALA A 154 1.36 0.01 -7.92
N LEU A 155 1.28 -1.15 -8.56
CA LEU A 155 1.02 -2.44 -7.95
C LEU A 155 1.97 -3.49 -8.54
N VAL A 156 2.54 -4.31 -7.68
CA VAL A 156 3.31 -5.51 -8.03
C VAL A 156 2.63 -6.69 -7.35
N LYS A 157 2.07 -7.60 -8.14
CA LYS A 157 1.51 -8.86 -7.64
C LYS A 157 2.59 -9.93 -7.64
N LEU A 158 2.72 -10.66 -6.53
CA LEU A 158 3.76 -11.65 -6.28
C LEU A 158 3.17 -13.03 -5.98
#